data_AF-A0A1F9LZ24-F1
#
_entry.id   AF-A0A1F9LZ24-F1
#
_cell.length_a   1.000
_cell.length_b   1.000
_cell.length_c   1.000
_cell.angle_alpha   90.00
_cell.angle_beta   90.00
_cell.angle_gamma   90.00
#
_symmetry.space_group_name_H-M   'P 1'
#
loop_
_entity.id
_entity.type
_entity.pdbx_description
1 polymer ?
#
loop_
_entity_poly.entity_id
_entity_poly.type
_entity_poly.pdbx_seq_one_letter_code
_entity_poly.pdbx_strand_id
1 'polypeptide(L)'
;MDQMNDFLKLEYEQCMGLVKYYDERHHALMKYAVSISSGVPTMLLGIYGLGANITPVFWNAAAVICLIITMLGLVSILAAITQTRLYFVYPARQLNAIRAEFLRTVAQSFTDNQMYLDTTFNAFKLYSSHTVQQAMVALQVGLFAGLFVFALNVTTLPSATNICIGTNVAISVAVAAFLTSARYLHKKSSLHPDKAVHQKEG
;
A
#
# COMPACT_ATOMS: atom_id res chain seq x y z
N MET A 1 16.76 15.00 36.80
CA MET A 1 16.32 15.45 35.45
C MET A 1 17.05 14.69 34.37
N ASP A 2 18.35 14.44 34.52
CA ASP A 2 19.16 13.75 33.50
C ASP A 2 18.66 12.35 33.13
N GLN A 3 18.30 11.50 34.09
CA GLN A 3 17.76 10.16 33.79
C GLN A 3 16.47 10.17 32.96
N MET A 4 15.60 11.16 33.16
CA MET A 4 14.35 11.27 32.39
C MET A 4 14.60 11.74 30.96
N ASN A 5 15.55 12.67 30.79
CA ASN A 5 15.98 13.13 29.48
C ASN A 5 16.68 12.02 28.69
N ASP A 6 17.52 11.22 29.35
CA ASP A 6 18.20 10.07 28.75
C ASP A 6 17.20 9.00 28.29
N PHE A 7 16.18 8.73 29.11
CA PHE A 7 15.10 7.81 28.74
C PHE A 7 14.31 8.29 27.52
N LEU A 8 13.84 9.54 27.53
CA LEU A 8 13.09 10.11 26.39
C LEU A 8 13.93 10.17 25.11
N LYS A 9 15.23 10.43 25.24
CA LYS A 9 16.16 10.39 24.10
C LYS A 9 16.29 8.98 23.55
N LEU A 10 16.41 7.96 24.39
CA LEU A 10 16.45 6.57 23.96
C LEU A 10 15.16 6.17 23.23
N GLU A 11 13.99 6.50 23.78
CA GLU A 11 12.70 6.24 23.13
C GLU A 11 12.58 6.98 21.79
N TYR A 12 13.06 8.21 21.72
CA TYR A 12 13.10 8.99 20.48
C TYR A 12 13.92 8.29 19.39
N GLU A 13 15.12 7.82 19.73
CA GLU A 13 16.00 7.12 18.80
C GLU A 13 15.37 5.81 18.31
N GLN A 14 14.74 5.05 19.20
CA GLN A 14 14.03 3.82 18.85
C GLN A 14 12.82 4.09 17.95
N CYS A 15 11.98 5.07 18.28
CA CYS A 15 10.83 5.46 17.46
C CYS A 15 11.27 5.95 16.08
N MET A 16 12.35 6.74 16.00
CA MET A 16 12.91 7.20 14.73
C MET A 16 13.42 6.02 13.89
N GLY A 17 14.05 5.03 14.52
CA GLY A 17 14.45 3.78 13.87
C GLY A 17 13.26 3.03 13.26
N LEU A 18 12.17 2.89 14.01
CA LEU A 18 10.94 2.24 13.53
C LEU A 18 10.29 3.00 12.37
N VAL A 19 10.22 4.34 12.45
CA VAL A 19 9.69 5.19 11.38
C VAL A 19 10.47 4.97 10.08
N LYS A 20 11.81 4.96 10.14
CA LYS A 20 12.68 4.68 8.98
C LYS A 20 12.44 3.28 8.43
N TYR A 21 12.40 2.27 9.30
CA TYR A 21 12.16 0.88 8.92
C TYR A 21 10.84 0.71 8.15
N TYR A 22 9.75 1.29 8.64
CA TYR A 22 8.44 1.17 7.98
C TYR A 22 8.39 1.91 6.64
N ASP A 23 9.09 3.05 6.52
CA ASP A 23 9.18 3.78 5.25
C ASP A 23 9.97 2.99 4.20
N GLU A 24 11.14 2.45 4.58
CA GLU A 24 11.96 1.58 3.71
C GLU A 24 11.18 0.33 3.30
N ARG A 25 10.47 -0.31 4.23
CA ARG A 25 9.62 -1.46 3.95
C ARG A 25 8.49 -1.12 2.98
N HIS A 26 7.83 0.02 3.15
CA HIS A 26 6.79 0.49 2.25
C HIS A 26 7.35 0.67 0.83
N HIS A 27 8.53 1.30 0.71
CA HIS A 27 9.21 1.50 -0.56
C HIS A 27 9.64 0.17 -1.22
N ALA A 28 10.12 -0.80 -0.44
CA ALA A 28 10.47 -2.13 -0.94
C ALA A 28 9.25 -2.89 -1.50
N LEU A 29 8.11 -2.84 -0.79
CA LEU A 29 6.84 -3.42 -1.26
C LEU A 29 6.37 -2.78 -2.58
N MET A 30 6.52 -1.46 -2.71
CA MET A 30 6.21 -0.75 -3.94
C MET A 30 7.09 -1.19 -5.11
N LYS A 31 8.41 -1.33 -4.91
CA LYS A 31 9.32 -1.85 -5.94
C LYS A 31 8.90 -3.24 -6.38
N TYR A 32 8.56 -4.11 -5.43
CA TYR A 32 8.12 -5.47 -5.73
C TYR A 32 6.82 -5.51 -6.54
N ALA A 33 5.83 -4.68 -6.20
CA ALA A 33 4.58 -4.54 -6.96
C ALA A 33 4.84 -4.10 -8.41
N VAL A 34 5.72 -3.12 -8.61
CA VAL A 34 6.11 -2.65 -9.96
C VAL A 34 6.82 -3.75 -10.73
N SER A 35 7.80 -4.44 -10.14
CA SER A 35 8.56 -5.51 -10.80
C SER A 35 7.68 -6.66 -11.28
N ILE A 36 6.72 -7.11 -10.44
CA ILE A 36 5.75 -8.13 -10.84
C ILE A 36 4.86 -7.60 -11.97
N SER A 37 4.33 -6.38 -11.81
CA SER A 37 3.40 -5.80 -12.79
C SER A 37 4.03 -5.55 -14.16
N SER A 38 5.34 -5.29 -14.24
CA SER A 38 6.07 -5.18 -15.52
C SER A 38 6.56 -6.54 -16.04
N GLY A 39 6.96 -7.43 -15.13
CA GLY A 39 7.50 -8.74 -15.49
C GLY A 39 6.46 -9.66 -16.13
N VAL A 40 5.24 -9.68 -15.59
CA VAL A 40 4.18 -10.58 -16.09
C VAL A 40 3.77 -10.28 -17.53
N PRO A 41 3.44 -9.03 -17.93
CA PRO A 41 3.13 -8.72 -19.33
C PRO A 41 4.29 -9.04 -20.27
N THR A 42 5.53 -8.76 -19.86
CA THR A 42 6.73 -9.09 -20.65
C THR A 42 6.86 -10.59 -20.89
N MET A 43 6.65 -11.39 -19.84
CA MET A 43 6.63 -12.85 -19.93
C MET A 43 5.51 -13.35 -20.85
N LEU A 44 4.28 -12.82 -20.70
CA LEU A 44 3.14 -13.20 -21.53
C LEU A 44 3.38 -12.87 -23.01
N LEU A 45 3.94 -11.70 -23.31
CA LEU A 45 4.32 -11.31 -24.67
C LEU A 45 5.40 -12.24 -25.24
N GLY A 46 6.40 -12.59 -24.43
CA GLY A 46 7.43 -13.56 -24.82
C GLY A 46 6.85 -14.93 -25.17
N ILE A 47 5.92 -15.44 -24.35
CA ILE A 47 5.23 -16.72 -24.60
C ILE A 47 4.37 -16.63 -25.86
N TYR A 48 3.63 -15.52 -26.04
CA TYR A 48 2.80 -15.32 -27.23
C TYR A 48 3.61 -15.32 -28.53
N GLY A 49 4.82 -14.76 -28.49
CA GLY A 49 5.74 -14.73 -29.64
C GLY A 49 6.26 -16.09 -30.09
N LEU A 50 6.10 -17.16 -29.29
CA LEU A 50 6.64 -18.49 -29.60
C LEU A 50 5.79 -19.30 -30.60
N GLY A 51 4.61 -18.84 -31.03
CA GLY A 51 3.96 -19.43 -32.21
C GLY A 51 2.44 -19.26 -32.36
N ALA A 52 1.98 -19.29 -33.61
CA ALA A 52 0.61 -19.00 -34.05
C ALA A 52 -0.47 -20.06 -33.72
N ASN A 53 -0.07 -21.26 -33.27
CA ASN A 53 -0.99 -22.40 -33.08
C ASN A 53 -1.44 -22.62 -31.62
N ILE A 54 -1.02 -21.77 -30.67
CA ILE A 54 -1.25 -21.98 -29.23
C ILE A 54 -2.44 -21.15 -28.72
N THR A 55 -3.14 -20.43 -29.59
CA THR A 55 -4.04 -19.32 -29.24
C THR A 55 -5.04 -19.63 -28.11
N PRO A 56 -5.84 -20.71 -28.13
CA PRO A 56 -6.79 -20.97 -27.05
C PRO A 56 -6.13 -21.42 -25.74
N VAL A 57 -5.05 -22.21 -25.80
CA VAL A 57 -4.32 -22.67 -24.60
C VAL A 57 -3.56 -21.52 -23.95
N PHE A 58 -3.02 -20.62 -24.77
CA PHE A 58 -2.33 -19.41 -24.33
C PHE A 58 -3.23 -18.53 -23.46
N TRP A 59 -4.45 -18.23 -23.92
CA TRP A 59 -5.35 -17.35 -23.18
C TRP A 59 -5.83 -17.96 -21.85
N ASN A 60 -6.00 -19.28 -21.78
CA ASN A 60 -6.26 -19.98 -20.53
C ASN A 60 -5.08 -19.86 -19.56
N ALA A 61 -3.85 -20.07 -20.04
CA ALA A 61 -2.64 -19.89 -19.23
C ALA A 61 -2.47 -18.42 -18.76
N ALA A 62 -2.71 -17.46 -19.66
CA ALA A 62 -2.67 -16.04 -19.34
C ALA A 62 -3.71 -15.67 -18.27
N ALA A 63 -4.93 -16.22 -18.36
CA ALA A 63 -5.96 -16.01 -17.35
C ALA A 63 -5.50 -16.51 -15.96
N VAL A 64 -4.92 -17.71 -15.88
CA VAL A 64 -4.39 -18.27 -14.63
C VAL A 64 -3.27 -17.41 -14.05
N ILE A 65 -2.32 -16.97 -14.88
CA ILE A 65 -1.19 -16.12 -14.47
C ILE A 65 -1.68 -14.75 -13.98
N CYS A 66 -2.60 -14.12 -14.72
CA CYS A 66 -3.19 -12.83 -14.34
C CYS A 66 -3.96 -12.92 -13.01
N LEU A 67 -4.77 -13.97 -12.81
CA LEU A 67 -5.56 -14.14 -11.59
C LEU A 67 -4.69 -14.57 -10.39
N ILE A 68 -4.10 -15.76 -10.47
CA ILE A 68 -3.50 -16.41 -9.30
C ILE A 68 -2.20 -15.74 -8.92
N ILE A 69 -1.30 -15.57 -9.88
CA ILE A 69 0.06 -15.08 -9.60
C ILE A 69 0.01 -13.57 -9.36
N THR A 70 -0.68 -12.86 -10.24
CA THR A 70 -0.51 -11.41 -10.30
C THR A 70 -1.55 -10.66 -9.48
N MET A 71 -2.85 -10.91 -9.70
CA MET A 71 -3.90 -10.21 -8.98
C MET A 71 -3.87 -10.56 -7.48
N LEU A 72 -3.86 -11.84 -7.10
CA LEU A 72 -3.81 -12.23 -5.68
C LEU A 72 -2.49 -11.79 -5.02
N GLY A 73 -1.38 -11.91 -5.74
CA GLY A 73 -0.08 -11.38 -5.30
C GLY A 73 -0.13 -9.89 -4.99
N LEU A 74 -0.64 -9.08 -5.91
CA LEU A 74 -0.78 -7.63 -5.74
C LEU A 74 -1.80 -7.24 -4.64
N VAL A 75 -2.89 -8.00 -4.47
CA VAL A 75 -3.82 -7.81 -3.34
C VAL A 75 -3.11 -8.06 -2.01
N SER A 76 -2.27 -9.09 -1.92
CA SER A 76 -1.49 -9.35 -0.70
C SER A 76 -0.47 -8.23 -0.42
N ILE A 77 0.18 -7.71 -1.46
CA ILE A 77 1.11 -6.58 -1.35
C ILE A 77 0.36 -5.31 -0.93
N LEU A 78 -0.82 -5.04 -1.49
CA LEU A 78 -1.67 -3.92 -1.10
C LEU A 78 -2.07 -4.01 0.38
N ALA A 79 -2.43 -5.21 0.85
CA ALA A 79 -2.71 -5.43 2.27
C ALA A 79 -1.47 -5.16 3.15
N ALA A 80 -0.29 -5.64 2.74
CA ALA A 80 0.96 -5.40 3.46
C ALA A 80 1.35 -3.91 3.49
N ILE A 81 1.16 -3.18 2.39
CA ILE A 81 1.36 -1.72 2.29
C ILE A 81 0.41 -0.99 3.24
N THR A 82 -0.87 -1.40 3.24
CA THR A 82 -1.90 -0.84 4.12
C THR A 82 -1.53 -1.04 5.59
N GLN A 83 -1.12 -2.25 5.97
CA GLN A 83 -0.68 -2.54 7.33
C GLN A 83 0.57 -1.75 7.71
N THR A 84 1.59 -1.71 6.83
CA THR A 84 2.83 -0.95 7.05
C THR A 84 2.52 0.53 7.30
N ARG A 85 1.57 1.11 6.55
CA ARG A 85 1.12 2.50 6.76
C ARG A 85 0.43 2.70 8.11
N LEU A 86 -0.39 1.74 8.55
CA LEU A 86 -1.01 1.81 9.87
C LEU A 86 0.04 1.73 10.99
N TYR A 87 1.01 0.81 10.86
CA TYR A 87 2.09 0.66 11.84
C TYR A 87 3.03 1.85 11.89
N PHE A 88 3.31 2.51 10.76
CA PHE A 88 4.13 3.72 10.68
C PHE A 88 3.58 4.86 11.56
N VAL A 89 2.26 4.99 11.65
CA VAL A 89 1.62 6.14 12.31
C VAL A 89 1.82 6.14 13.81
N TYR A 90 1.89 4.98 14.47
CA TYR A 90 2.10 4.90 15.91
C TYR A 90 3.44 5.46 16.38
N PRO A 91 4.60 4.96 15.91
CA PRO A 91 5.89 5.51 16.30
C PRO A 91 6.04 6.96 15.82
N ALA A 92 5.42 7.35 14.70
CA ALA A 92 5.43 8.75 14.27
C ALA A 92 4.69 9.68 15.24
N ARG A 93 3.54 9.26 15.79
CA ARG A 93 2.82 10.03 16.82
C ARG A 93 3.62 10.13 18.12
N GLN A 94 4.25 9.04 18.56
CA GLN A 94 5.12 9.03 19.74
C GLN A 94 6.33 9.94 19.56
N LEU A 95 6.99 9.87 18.39
CA LEU A 95 8.11 10.74 18.03
C LEU A 95 7.71 12.22 18.11
N ASN A 96 6.53 12.57 17.61
CA ASN A 96 6.02 13.94 17.65
C ASN A 96 5.68 14.39 19.09
N ALA A 97 5.15 13.48 19.92
CA ALA A 97 4.88 13.77 21.34
C ALA A 97 6.18 14.06 22.11
N ILE A 98 7.21 13.23 21.93
CA ILE A 98 8.52 13.42 22.55
C ILE A 98 9.15 14.74 22.08
N ARG A 99 9.07 15.06 20.78
CA ARG A 99 9.56 16.34 20.24
C ARG A 99 8.84 17.55 20.84
N ALA A 100 7.52 17.48 20.96
CA ALA A 100 6.73 18.55 21.55
C ALA A 100 7.15 18.80 23.01
N GLU A 101 7.42 17.72 23.76
CA GLU A 101 7.88 17.83 25.13
C GLU A 101 9.29 18.42 25.24
N PHE A 102 10.23 18.01 24.38
CA PHE A 102 11.58 18.59 24.34
C PHE A 102 11.58 20.08 23.98
N LEU A 103 10.72 20.52 23.05
CA LEU A 103 10.59 21.94 22.72
C LEU A 103 10.05 22.74 23.90
N ARG A 104 9.07 22.19 24.62
CA ARG A 104 8.46 22.83 25.79
C ARG A 104 9.43 22.94 26.97
N THR A 105 10.31 21.97 27.15
CA THR A 105 11.16 21.87 28.35
C THR A 105 12.59 22.35 28.15
N VAL A 106 13.21 22.04 27.01
CA VAL A 106 14.64 22.28 26.76
C VAL A 106 14.87 23.48 25.84
N ALA A 107 14.02 23.69 24.84
CA ALA A 107 14.25 24.67 23.78
C ALA A 107 13.12 25.72 23.68
N GLN A 108 12.71 26.30 24.80
CA GLN A 108 11.63 27.30 24.86
C GLN A 108 11.90 28.55 24.01
N SER A 109 13.17 28.90 23.80
CA SER A 109 13.58 30.02 22.96
C SER A 109 13.53 29.72 21.46
N PHE A 110 13.30 28.47 21.05
CA PHE A 110 13.26 28.07 19.65
C PHE A 110 11.82 28.10 19.13
N THR A 111 11.33 29.30 18.80
CA THR A 111 9.94 29.55 18.36
C THR A 111 9.69 29.18 16.90
N ASP A 112 10.71 29.24 16.04
CA ASP A 112 10.60 29.02 14.59
C ASP A 112 10.85 27.56 14.20
N ASN A 113 10.15 26.63 14.85
CA ASN A 113 10.29 25.22 14.53
C ASN A 113 9.36 24.80 13.38
N GLN A 114 9.94 24.32 12.27
CA GLN A 114 9.19 23.75 11.15
C GLN A 114 8.86 22.26 11.31
N MET A 115 9.23 21.63 12.44
CA MET A 115 8.93 20.23 12.68
C MET A 115 7.43 20.01 12.90
N TYR A 116 6.93 18.91 12.33
CA TYR A 116 5.57 18.48 12.53
C TYR A 116 5.41 17.90 13.95
N LEU A 117 4.51 18.47 14.78
CA LEU A 117 4.31 18.09 16.19
C LEU A 117 2.94 17.47 16.48
N ASP A 118 2.06 17.39 15.48
CA ASP A 118 0.72 16.85 15.67
C ASP A 118 0.77 15.34 15.95
N THR A 119 0.11 14.93 17.03
CA THR A 119 0.03 13.55 17.54
C THR A 119 -1.28 12.85 17.18
N THR A 120 -2.23 13.56 16.56
CA THR A 120 -3.59 13.10 16.31
C THR A 120 -3.88 12.83 14.83
N PHE A 121 -2.91 13.06 13.94
CA PHE A 121 -3.12 12.88 12.50
C PHE A 121 -3.55 11.46 12.12
N ASN A 122 -4.48 11.38 11.17
CA ASN A 122 -4.97 10.12 10.62
C ASN A 122 -3.93 9.43 9.72
N ALA A 123 -3.94 8.10 9.68
CA ALA A 123 -3.08 7.33 8.77
C ALA A 123 -3.40 7.58 7.30
N PHE A 124 -4.69 7.78 7.00
CA PHE A 124 -5.17 8.12 5.69
C PHE A 124 -5.11 9.63 5.48
N LYS A 125 -4.28 10.06 4.53
CA LYS A 125 -4.17 11.44 4.06
C LYS A 125 -4.24 11.42 2.54
N LEU A 126 -5.33 11.93 1.97
CA LEU A 126 -5.62 11.82 0.53
C LEU A 126 -4.45 12.28 -0.34
N TYR A 127 -3.81 13.39 0.03
CA TYR A 127 -2.70 14.00 -0.70
C TYR A 127 -1.31 13.55 -0.23
N SER A 128 -1.21 12.42 0.49
CA SER A 128 0.10 11.87 0.87
C SER A 128 0.68 11.00 -0.25
N SER A 129 2.00 11.02 -0.37
CA SER A 129 2.75 10.14 -1.29
C SER A 129 2.37 8.67 -1.11
N HIS A 130 2.23 8.21 0.13
CA HIS A 130 1.81 6.84 0.44
C HIS A 130 0.40 6.51 -0.07
N THR A 131 -0.56 7.43 0.06
CA THR A 131 -1.92 7.20 -0.46
C THR A 131 -1.94 7.14 -1.98
N VAL A 132 -1.14 7.98 -2.65
CA VAL A 132 -0.96 7.92 -4.11
C VAL A 132 -0.32 6.59 -4.53
N GLN A 133 0.74 6.16 -3.85
CA GLN A 133 1.39 4.87 -4.09
C GLN A 133 0.43 3.69 -3.91
N GLN A 134 -0.39 3.72 -2.84
CA GLN A 134 -1.40 2.71 -2.56
C GLN A 134 -2.51 2.68 -3.64
N ALA A 135 -2.91 3.85 -4.15
CA ALA A 135 -3.83 3.95 -5.29
C ALA A 135 -3.23 3.35 -6.57
N MET A 136 -1.94 3.55 -6.83
CA MET A 136 -1.26 2.95 -7.98
C MET A 136 -1.20 1.43 -7.90
N VAL A 137 -0.96 0.85 -6.72
CA VAL A 137 -1.03 -0.62 -6.54
C VAL A 137 -2.46 -1.12 -6.70
N ALA A 138 -3.47 -0.41 -6.18
CA ALA A 138 -4.87 -0.76 -6.40
C ALA A 138 -5.26 -0.73 -7.89
N LEU A 139 -4.72 0.24 -8.66
CA LEU A 139 -4.88 0.30 -10.11
C LEU A 139 -4.24 -0.92 -10.79
N GLN A 140 -3.04 -1.34 -10.39
CA GLN A 140 -2.40 -2.56 -10.90
C GLN A 140 -3.26 -3.80 -10.62
N VAL A 141 -3.82 -3.94 -9.41
CA VAL A 141 -4.76 -5.02 -9.08
C VAL A 141 -5.95 -5.02 -10.03
N GLY A 142 -6.56 -3.85 -10.27
CA GLY A 142 -7.66 -3.70 -11.21
C GLY A 142 -7.27 -4.10 -12.64
N LEU A 143 -6.13 -3.61 -13.14
CA LEU A 143 -5.64 -3.94 -14.48
C LEU A 143 -5.51 -5.46 -14.70
N PHE A 144 -4.91 -6.19 -13.75
CA PHE A 144 -4.79 -7.65 -13.87
C PHE A 144 -6.13 -8.38 -13.73
N ALA A 145 -7.08 -7.85 -12.94
CA ALA A 145 -8.44 -8.38 -12.90
C ALA A 145 -9.17 -8.21 -14.24
N GLY A 146 -9.01 -7.04 -14.88
CA GLY A 146 -9.55 -6.79 -16.22
C GLY A 146 -8.92 -7.66 -17.29
N LEU A 147 -7.59 -7.84 -17.25
CA LEU A 147 -6.86 -8.73 -18.16
C LEU A 147 -7.27 -10.19 -17.99
N PHE A 148 -7.52 -10.64 -16.76
CA PHE A 148 -8.08 -11.96 -16.48
C PHE A 148 -9.44 -12.15 -17.16
N VAL A 149 -10.37 -11.22 -16.96
CA VAL A 149 -11.71 -11.28 -17.59
C VAL A 149 -11.61 -11.22 -19.11
N PHE A 150 -10.71 -10.38 -19.64
CA PHE A 150 -10.45 -10.32 -21.07
C PHE A 150 -9.97 -11.67 -21.62
N ALA A 151 -8.97 -12.27 -20.97
CA ALA A 151 -8.39 -13.55 -21.39
C ALA A 151 -9.41 -14.69 -21.37
N LEU A 152 -10.32 -14.73 -20.39
CA LEU A 152 -11.37 -15.74 -20.33
C LEU A 152 -12.40 -15.64 -21.46
N ASN A 153 -12.70 -14.43 -21.92
CA ASN A 153 -13.80 -14.19 -22.87
C ASN A 153 -13.34 -13.93 -24.31
N VAL A 154 -12.03 -14.02 -24.58
CA VAL A 154 -11.45 -13.68 -25.88
C VAL A 154 -11.94 -14.56 -27.03
N THR A 155 -12.37 -15.79 -26.73
CA THR A 155 -12.91 -16.74 -27.71
C THR A 155 -14.43 -16.69 -27.86
N THR A 156 -15.14 -16.09 -26.88
CA THR A 156 -16.60 -16.13 -26.79
C THR A 156 -17.25 -14.80 -27.16
N LEU A 157 -16.57 -13.67 -26.92
CA LEU A 157 -17.11 -12.34 -27.12
C LEU A 157 -16.40 -11.59 -28.26
N PRO A 158 -17.13 -10.71 -28.98
CA PRO A 158 -16.49 -9.76 -29.90
C PRO A 158 -15.46 -8.89 -29.18
N SER A 159 -14.35 -8.59 -29.85
CA SER A 159 -13.20 -7.87 -29.27
C SER A 159 -13.60 -6.56 -28.59
N ALA A 160 -14.42 -5.72 -29.23
CA ALA A 160 -14.87 -4.45 -28.66
C ALA A 160 -15.65 -4.64 -27.35
N THR A 161 -16.59 -5.59 -27.32
CA THR A 161 -17.38 -5.91 -26.13
C THR A 161 -16.50 -6.43 -24.99
N ASN A 162 -15.55 -7.31 -25.30
CA ASN A 162 -14.64 -7.88 -24.31
C ASN A 162 -13.72 -6.81 -23.70
N ILE A 163 -13.19 -5.89 -24.51
CA ILE A 163 -12.38 -4.76 -24.04
C ILE A 163 -13.19 -3.87 -23.09
N CYS A 164 -14.44 -3.54 -23.46
CA CYS A 164 -15.32 -2.74 -22.61
C CYS A 164 -15.59 -3.43 -21.26
N ILE A 165 -15.89 -4.73 -21.26
CA ILE A 165 -16.13 -5.50 -20.03
C ILE A 165 -14.86 -5.55 -19.18
N GLY A 166 -13.72 -5.92 -19.76
CA GLY A 166 -12.44 -5.98 -19.04
C GLY A 166 -12.04 -4.64 -18.42
N THR A 167 -12.24 -3.53 -19.15
CA THR A 167 -11.96 -2.17 -18.65
C THR A 167 -12.87 -1.79 -17.49
N ASN A 168 -14.18 -2.08 -17.60
CA ASN A 168 -15.13 -1.82 -16.51
C ASN A 168 -14.79 -2.64 -15.25
N VAL A 169 -14.42 -3.91 -15.41
CA VAL A 169 -13.95 -4.75 -14.30
C VAL A 169 -12.68 -4.15 -13.68
N ALA A 170 -11.71 -3.73 -14.50
CA ALA A 170 -10.47 -3.14 -14.00
C ALA A 170 -10.71 -1.89 -13.15
N ILE A 171 -11.54 -0.96 -13.63
CA ILE A 171 -11.89 0.26 -12.89
C ILE A 171 -12.63 -0.10 -11.61
N SER A 172 -13.63 -0.97 -11.68
CA SER A 172 -14.46 -1.35 -10.54
C SER A 172 -13.64 -1.99 -9.42
N VAL A 173 -12.75 -2.92 -9.78
CA VAL A 173 -11.88 -3.62 -8.83
C VAL A 173 -10.83 -2.67 -8.25
N ALA A 174 -10.23 -1.79 -9.06
CA ALA A 174 -9.27 -0.79 -8.56
C ALA A 174 -9.92 0.15 -7.54
N VAL A 175 -11.10 0.68 -7.85
CA VAL A 175 -11.85 1.57 -6.95
C VAL A 175 -12.23 0.83 -5.67
N ALA A 176 -12.76 -0.39 -5.78
CA ALA A 176 -13.13 -1.20 -4.61
C ALA A 176 -11.92 -1.50 -3.71
N ALA A 177 -10.78 -1.89 -4.29
CA ALA A 177 -9.55 -2.18 -3.55
C ALA A 177 -9.02 -0.93 -2.84
N PHE A 178 -8.96 0.22 -3.54
CA PHE A 178 -8.53 1.48 -2.95
C PHE A 178 -9.46 1.93 -1.83
N LEU A 179 -10.78 1.98 -2.06
CA LEU A 179 -11.76 2.40 -1.07
C LEU A 179 -11.75 1.49 0.17
N THR A 180 -11.58 0.18 -0.01
CA THR A 180 -11.49 -0.77 1.10
C THR A 180 -10.25 -0.48 1.95
N SER A 181 -9.09 -0.28 1.31
CA SER A 181 -7.84 0.07 2.00
C SER A 181 -7.92 1.44 2.71
N ALA A 182 -8.52 2.44 2.07
CA ALA A 182 -8.71 3.78 2.61
C ALA A 182 -9.66 3.77 3.82
N ARG A 183 -10.81 3.09 3.71
CA ARG A 183 -11.76 2.90 4.82
C ARG A 183 -11.11 2.17 5.98
N TYR A 184 -10.31 1.14 5.71
CA TYR A 184 -9.58 0.40 6.73
C TYR A 184 -8.60 1.31 7.48
N LEU A 185 -7.75 2.07 6.77
CA LEU A 185 -6.80 3.02 7.37
C LEU A 185 -7.51 4.11 8.17
N HIS A 186 -8.58 4.67 7.63
CA HIS A 186 -9.34 5.74 8.29
C HIS A 186 -9.96 5.24 9.60
N LYS A 187 -10.61 4.08 9.60
CA LYS A 187 -11.28 3.51 10.77
C LYS A 187 -10.31 2.98 11.83
N LYS A 188 -9.21 2.35 11.42
CA LYS A 188 -8.26 1.74 12.37
C LYS A 188 -7.27 2.72 12.97
N SER A 189 -6.94 3.81 12.28
CA SER A 189 -5.97 4.79 12.79
C SER A 189 -6.50 5.71 13.89
N SER A 190 -7.82 5.81 14.07
CA SER A 190 -8.42 6.55 15.19
C SER A 190 -8.39 5.78 16.51
N LEU A 191 -8.10 4.48 16.47
CA LEU A 191 -8.00 3.64 17.67
C LEU A 191 -6.60 3.75 18.29
N HIS A 192 -6.52 3.55 19.61
CA HIS A 192 -5.25 3.44 20.33
C HIS A 192 -4.43 2.27 19.75
N PRO A 193 -3.08 2.35 19.68
CA PRO A 193 -2.21 1.32 19.09
C PRO A 193 -2.57 -0.12 19.48
N ASP A 194 -2.76 -0.36 20.78
CA ASP A 194 -3.08 -1.69 21.30
C ASP A 194 -4.45 -2.22 20.83
N LYS A 195 -5.46 -1.36 20.79
CA LYS A 195 -6.81 -1.71 20.32
C LYS A 195 -6.87 -1.86 18.80
N ALA A 196 -6.08 -1.07 18.08
CA ALA A 196 -6.06 -1.08 16.63
C ALA A 196 -5.41 -2.35 16.06
N VAL A 197 -4.28 -2.76 16.66
CA VAL A 197 -3.44 -3.87 16.21
C VAL A 197 -3.86 -5.19 16.87
N HIS A 198 -3.97 -5.21 18.20
CA HIS A 198 -4.17 -6.44 18.97
C HIS A 198 -5.63 -6.71 19.33
N GLN A 199 -6.53 -5.76 19.04
CA GLN A 199 -7.95 -5.81 19.43
C GLN A 199 -8.15 -6.02 20.94
N LYS A 200 -7.14 -5.73 21.77
CA LYS A 200 -7.25 -5.80 23.22
C LYS A 200 -7.87 -4.51 23.73
N GLU A 201 -8.84 -4.64 24.62
CA GLU A 201 -9.32 -3.51 25.42
C GLU A 201 -8.22 -3.20 26.45
N GLY A 202 -7.64 -2.01 26.34
CA GLY A 202 -6.78 -1.43 27.37
C GLY A 202 -7.63 -0.70 28.39
#